data_AF-A0A6G7Z8L0-F1
#
_entry.id   AF-A0A6G7Z8L0-F1
#
_cell.length_a   1.000
_cell.length_b   1.000
_cell.length_c   1.000
_cell.angle_alpha   90.00
_cell.angle_beta   90.00
_cell.angle_gamma   90.00
#
_symmetry.space_group_name_H-M   'P 1'
#
loop_
_entity.id
_entity.type
_entity.pdbx_description
1 polymer ?
#
loop_
_entity_poly.entity_id
_entity_poly.type
_entity_poly.pdbx_seq_one_letter_code
_entity_poly.pdbx_strand_id
1 'polypeptide(L)'
;MKKWLMISIIFVLLATGCANNSADMGAYKGVPKTNQFRTVDYESVTKALTNDENGVYVVAHPGSYASLNIIPTLNDVLKDLKLEANYIDMSNETAFTTDVNRRITEFLKHEDIPDEAMSFRPLIIFVNDESHKIFLPEDTAIDFNQQELTVDERSLLRADIEQAVFGSLK
;
A
#
# COMPACT_ATOMS: atom_id res chain seq x y z
N MET A 1 49.40 36.15 -30.21
CA MET A 1 48.24 35.24 -30.19
C MET A 1 48.56 34.04 -29.31
N LYS A 2 48.36 34.12 -27.97
CA LYS A 2 48.61 33.01 -27.02
C LYS A 2 48.25 33.35 -25.57
N LYS A 3 47.10 33.98 -25.28
CA LYS A 3 46.70 34.26 -23.87
C LYS A 3 45.21 34.13 -23.55
N TRP A 4 44.37 33.68 -24.47
CA TRP A 4 42.91 33.67 -24.28
C TRP A 4 42.28 32.28 -24.15
N LEU A 5 43.09 31.22 -24.00
CA LEU A 5 42.61 29.83 -23.99
C LEU A 5 42.61 29.19 -22.59
N MET A 6 42.79 29.97 -21.53
CA MET A 6 42.91 29.46 -20.15
C MET A 6 41.86 30.03 -19.18
N ILE A 7 40.76 30.58 -19.69
CA ILE A 7 39.63 31.04 -18.86
C ILE A 7 38.37 30.18 -19.07
N SER A 8 38.32 29.34 -20.11
CA SER A 8 37.11 28.56 -20.45
C SER A 8 36.98 27.20 -19.75
N ILE A 9 37.96 26.76 -18.96
CA ILE A 9 37.92 25.44 -18.29
C ILE A 9 37.40 25.54 -16.84
N ILE A 10 37.47 26.72 -16.21
CA ILE A 10 37.04 26.89 -14.80
C ILE A 10 35.52 27.10 -14.69
N PHE A 11 34.85 27.58 -15.74
CA PHE A 11 33.38 27.75 -15.72
C PHE A 11 32.57 26.47 -15.98
N VAL A 12 33.21 25.39 -16.46
CA VAL A 12 32.51 24.12 -16.72
C VAL A 12 32.41 23.25 -15.45
N LEU A 13 33.25 23.48 -14.44
CA LEU A 13 33.26 22.70 -13.19
C LEU A 13 32.36 23.24 -12.07
N LEU A 14 31.73 24.42 -12.26
CA LEU A 14 30.78 24.99 -11.30
C LEU A 14 29.31 24.72 -11.65
N ALA A 15 29.03 24.02 -12.76
CA ALA A 15 27.66 23.68 -13.18
C ALA A 15 27.20 22.28 -12.70
N THR A 16 28.07 21.48 -12.10
CA THR A 16 27.73 20.14 -11.56
C THR A 16 27.76 20.16 -10.04
N GLY A 17 26.87 20.96 -9.43
CA GLY A 17 26.97 21.18 -7.99
C GLY A 17 25.80 21.89 -7.32
N CYS A 18 24.60 21.84 -7.91
CA CYS A 18 23.35 22.05 -7.17
C CYS A 18 22.42 20.92 -7.57
N ALA A 19 22.74 19.71 -7.10
CA ALA A 19 21.78 18.62 -7.08
C ALA A 19 20.64 19.07 -6.16
N ASN A 20 19.56 19.54 -6.76
CA ASN A 20 18.27 19.56 -6.12
C ASN A 20 17.95 18.10 -5.76
N ASN A 21 18.23 17.71 -4.51
CA ASN A 21 17.70 16.49 -3.90
C ASN A 21 16.20 16.66 -3.61
N SER A 22 15.45 17.13 -4.59
CA SER A 22 14.03 16.82 -4.67
C SER A 22 13.97 15.43 -5.27
N ALA A 23 13.77 14.41 -4.43
CA ALA A 23 13.35 13.10 -4.89
C ALA A 23 12.26 13.32 -5.95
N ASP A 24 12.47 12.75 -7.14
CA ASP A 24 11.53 12.89 -8.25
C ASP A 24 10.22 12.19 -7.87
N MET A 25 9.32 12.96 -7.27
CA MET A 25 7.96 12.55 -6.94
C MET A 25 7.12 12.32 -8.22
N GLY A 26 7.71 12.46 -9.42
CA GLY A 26 7.13 12.06 -10.70
C GLY A 26 6.84 10.56 -10.78
N ALA A 27 7.62 9.71 -10.09
CA ALA A 27 7.33 8.28 -9.97
C ALA A 27 5.97 8.00 -9.28
N TYR A 28 5.48 8.94 -8.46
CA TYR A 28 4.17 8.85 -7.78
C TYR A 28 3.01 9.49 -8.57
N LYS A 29 3.26 10.04 -9.76
CA LYS A 29 2.20 10.60 -10.64
C LYS A 29 1.43 9.53 -11.44
N GLY A 30 1.79 8.26 -11.26
CA GLY A 30 1.24 7.12 -11.98
C GLY A 30 0.11 6.37 -11.29
N VAL A 31 -0.51 6.89 -10.22
CA VAL A 31 -1.70 6.22 -9.65
C VAL A 31 -2.86 6.35 -10.65
N PRO A 32 -3.40 5.24 -11.19
CA PRO A 32 -4.48 5.29 -12.17
C PRO A 32 -5.69 6.04 -11.61
N LYS A 33 -6.28 6.94 -12.42
CA LYS A 33 -7.47 7.74 -12.07
C LYS A 33 -8.77 6.92 -11.89
N THR A 34 -8.71 5.61 -12.06
CA THR A 34 -9.75 4.65 -11.63
C THR A 34 -9.19 3.88 -10.44
N ASN A 35 -9.05 4.56 -9.31
CA ASN A 35 -8.56 3.93 -8.11
C ASN A 35 -9.71 3.15 -7.49
N GLN A 36 -9.57 1.83 -7.31
CA GLN A 36 -10.59 1.03 -6.63
C GLN A 36 -10.65 1.31 -5.12
N PHE A 37 -9.75 2.16 -4.60
CA PHE A 37 -9.75 2.61 -3.22
C PHE A 37 -10.64 3.82 -3.00
N ARG A 38 -11.62 3.68 -2.10
CA ARG A 38 -12.46 4.75 -1.60
C ARG A 38 -11.88 5.30 -0.31
N THR A 39 -11.59 6.60 -0.28
CA THR A 39 -11.33 7.30 0.98
C THR A 39 -12.67 7.72 1.58
N VAL A 40 -13.04 7.05 2.66
CA VAL A 40 -14.30 7.25 3.39
C VAL A 40 -13.98 7.67 4.82
N ASP A 41 -15.00 8.13 5.56
CA ASP A 41 -14.88 8.42 6.98
C ASP A 41 -14.41 7.16 7.75
N TYR A 42 -13.24 7.24 8.41
CA TYR A 42 -12.60 6.06 9.03
C TYR A 42 -13.43 5.49 10.18
N GLU A 43 -14.20 6.32 10.89
CA GLU A 43 -15.11 5.82 11.90
C GLU A 43 -16.23 4.95 11.31
N SER A 44 -16.82 5.39 10.21
CA SER A 44 -17.86 4.65 9.51
C SER A 44 -17.30 3.35 8.93
N VAL A 45 -16.11 3.39 8.32
CA VAL A 45 -15.44 2.20 7.77
C VAL A 45 -15.14 1.18 8.86
N THR A 46 -14.57 1.61 9.99
CA THR A 46 -14.26 0.69 11.09
C THR A 46 -15.51 0.15 11.78
N LYS A 47 -16.62 0.89 11.81
CA LYS A 47 -17.91 0.37 12.28
C LYS A 47 -18.46 -0.70 11.34
N ALA A 48 -18.44 -0.44 10.03
CA ALA A 48 -18.87 -1.41 9.02
C ALA A 48 -18.06 -2.71 9.13
N LEU A 49 -16.73 -2.59 9.29
CA LEU A 49 -15.84 -3.72 9.54
C LEU A 49 -16.24 -4.51 10.80
N THR A 50 -16.48 -3.84 11.94
CA THR A 50 -16.87 -4.52 13.19
C THR A 50 -18.31 -5.06 13.19
N ASN A 51 -19.11 -4.70 12.19
CA ASN A 51 -20.47 -5.19 12.01
C ASN A 51 -20.54 -6.28 10.92
N ASP A 52 -19.39 -6.78 10.47
CA ASP A 52 -19.27 -7.81 9.42
C ASP A 52 -19.95 -7.39 8.11
N GLU A 53 -19.92 -6.10 7.78
CA GLU A 53 -20.48 -5.62 6.52
C GLU A 53 -19.60 -6.07 5.35
N ASN A 54 -20.23 -6.67 4.33
CA ASN A 54 -19.54 -7.16 3.14
C ASN A 54 -18.71 -6.07 2.46
N GLY A 55 -17.44 -6.37 2.21
CA GLY A 55 -16.54 -5.43 1.57
C GLY A 55 -15.06 -5.82 1.64
N VAL A 56 -14.25 -5.02 0.94
CA VAL A 56 -12.80 -5.06 1.03
C VAL A 56 -12.35 -3.87 1.87
N TYR A 57 -11.57 -4.12 2.91
CA TYR A 57 -11.05 -3.10 3.82
C TYR A 57 -9.54 -3.14 3.80
N VAL A 58 -8.91 -1.98 3.63
CA VAL A 58 -7.46 -1.85 3.54
C VAL A 58 -6.98 -0.85 4.56
N VAL A 59 -6.07 -1.30 5.45
CA VAL A 59 -5.42 -0.43 6.43
C VAL A 59 -3.94 -0.39 6.10
N ALA A 60 -3.44 0.77 5.69
CA ALA A 60 -2.08 0.87 5.18
C ALA A 60 -1.41 2.19 5.54
N HIS A 61 -0.09 2.15 5.68
CA HIS A 61 0.74 3.34 5.72
C HIS A 61 1.38 3.54 4.35
N PRO A 62 1.05 4.60 3.59
CA PRO A 62 1.45 4.75 2.19
C PRO A 62 2.97 4.83 1.98
N GLY A 63 3.73 5.17 3.03
CA GLY A 63 5.19 5.24 3.00
C GLY A 63 5.93 3.92 3.25
N SER A 64 5.25 2.80 3.52
CA SER A 64 5.95 1.51 3.74
C SER A 64 6.26 0.81 2.42
N TYR A 65 7.41 0.16 2.30
CA TYR A 65 7.79 -0.61 1.10
C TYR A 65 6.77 -1.70 0.75
N ALA A 66 6.19 -2.35 1.76
CA ALA A 66 5.11 -3.31 1.55
C ALA A 66 3.88 -2.64 0.90
N SER A 67 3.44 -1.48 1.40
CA SER A 67 2.31 -0.75 0.81
C SER A 67 2.60 -0.30 -0.62
N LEU A 68 3.82 0.15 -0.91
CA LEU A 68 4.22 0.59 -2.25
C LEU A 68 4.12 -0.53 -3.31
N ASN A 69 4.23 -1.79 -2.91
CA ASN A 69 4.16 -2.94 -3.83
C ASN A 69 2.78 -3.63 -3.81
N ILE A 70 2.18 -3.77 -2.63
CA ILE A 70 0.90 -4.46 -2.44
C ILE A 70 -0.26 -3.61 -2.95
N ILE A 71 -0.31 -2.31 -2.65
CA ILE A 71 -1.46 -1.47 -2.99
C ILE A 71 -1.69 -1.36 -4.51
N PRO A 72 -0.66 -1.16 -5.36
CA PRO A 72 -0.85 -1.18 -6.81
C PRO A 72 -1.33 -2.55 -7.33
N THR A 73 -0.74 -3.64 -6.82
CA THR A 73 -1.11 -5.01 -7.22
C THR A 73 -2.56 -5.32 -6.83
N LEU A 74 -2.96 -4.93 -5.63
CA LEU A 74 -4.33 -5.06 -5.16
C LEU A 74 -5.30 -4.24 -6.02
N ASN A 75 -4.95 -3.01 -6.40
CA ASN A 75 -5.80 -2.20 -7.27
C ASN A 75 -6.08 -2.88 -8.61
N ASP A 76 -5.07 -3.52 -9.21
CA ASP A 76 -5.25 -4.25 -10.46
C ASP A 76 -6.18 -5.46 -10.29
N VAL A 77 -6.00 -6.22 -9.20
CA VAL A 77 -6.90 -7.32 -8.83
C VAL A 77 -8.33 -6.80 -8.69
N LEU A 78 -8.56 -5.80 -7.82
CA LEU A 78 -9.88 -5.19 -7.58
C LEU A 78 -10.53 -4.71 -8.88
N LYS A 79 -9.75 -4.10 -9.78
CA LYS A 79 -10.24 -3.60 -11.07
C LYS A 79 -10.73 -4.73 -11.97
N ASP A 80 -9.99 -5.82 -12.07
CA ASP A 80 -10.36 -6.99 -12.88
C ASP A 80 -11.65 -7.63 -12.38
N LEU A 81 -11.88 -7.55 -11.07
CA LEU A 81 -13.03 -8.11 -10.38
C LEU A 81 -14.19 -7.13 -10.25
N LYS A 82 -13.98 -5.87 -10.65
CA LYS A 82 -14.96 -4.78 -10.53
C LYS A 82 -15.41 -4.55 -9.08
N LEU A 83 -14.47 -4.69 -8.14
CA LEU A 83 -14.66 -4.45 -6.72
C LEU A 83 -13.97 -3.14 -6.31
N GLU A 84 -14.50 -2.51 -5.27
CA GLU A 84 -13.88 -1.37 -4.60
C GLU A 84 -13.53 -1.73 -3.16
N ALA A 85 -12.53 -1.05 -2.61
CA ALA A 85 -12.04 -1.24 -1.26
C ALA A 85 -12.12 0.06 -0.45
N ASN A 86 -12.54 -0.05 0.81
CA ASN A 86 -12.50 1.02 1.78
C ASN A 86 -11.07 1.16 2.31
N TYR A 87 -10.44 2.31 2.06
CA TYR A 87 -9.03 2.54 2.39
C TYR A 87 -8.88 3.48 3.60
N ILE A 88 -8.16 2.99 4.61
CA ILE A 88 -7.78 3.71 5.82
C ILE A 88 -6.28 4.04 5.73
N ASP A 89 -5.98 5.33 5.60
CA ASP A 89 -4.60 5.84 5.57
C ASP A 89 -4.10 6.10 6.99
N MET A 90 -3.12 5.32 7.43
CA MET A 90 -2.52 5.46 8.76
C MET A 90 -1.65 6.71 8.91
N SER A 91 -1.22 7.33 7.81
CA SER A 91 -0.43 8.57 7.86
C SER A 91 -1.30 9.81 8.12
N ASN A 92 -2.62 9.70 8.01
CA ASN A 92 -3.54 10.76 8.34
C ASN A 92 -3.82 10.79 9.85
N GLU A 93 -2.90 11.35 10.63
CA GLU A 93 -2.98 11.42 12.09
C GLU A 93 -4.26 12.08 12.63
N THR A 94 -4.91 12.93 11.82
CA THR A 94 -6.17 13.58 12.23
C THR A 94 -7.36 12.62 12.15
N ALA A 95 -7.39 11.74 11.15
CA ALA A 95 -8.50 10.79 10.94
C ALA A 95 -8.20 9.42 11.55
N PHE A 96 -6.95 8.98 11.57
CA PHE A 96 -6.50 7.72 12.16
C PHE A 96 -6.32 7.89 13.68
N THR A 97 -7.44 7.95 14.38
CA THR A 97 -7.47 8.15 15.84
C THR A 97 -7.19 6.85 16.61
N THR A 98 -6.94 6.98 17.91
CA THR A 98 -6.84 5.84 18.83
C THR A 98 -8.07 4.92 18.76
N ASP A 99 -9.28 5.46 18.57
CA ASP A 99 -10.51 4.67 18.47
C ASP A 99 -10.60 3.88 17.17
N VAL A 100 -10.17 4.47 16.05
CA VAL A 100 -10.06 3.77 14.76
C VAL A 100 -9.09 2.59 14.89
N ASN A 101 -7.90 2.83 15.45
CA ASN A 101 -6.92 1.78 15.67
C ASN A 101 -7.43 0.69 16.64
N ARG A 102 -8.15 1.07 17.70
CA ARG A 102 -8.74 0.15 18.67
C ARG A 102 -9.76 -0.77 18.02
N ARG A 103 -10.67 -0.26 17.20
CA ARG A 103 -11.68 -1.08 16.50
C ARG A 103 -11.04 -2.09 15.54
N ILE A 104 -10.02 -1.67 14.79
CA ILE A 104 -9.27 -2.58 13.90
C ILE A 104 -8.58 -3.68 14.73
N THR A 105 -7.93 -3.30 15.84
CA THR A 105 -7.29 -4.24 16.77
C THR A 105 -8.29 -5.23 17.38
N GLU A 106 -9.47 -4.76 17.77
CA GLU A 106 -10.53 -5.61 18.32
C GLU A 106 -11.08 -6.59 17.28
N PHE A 107 -11.26 -6.15 16.04
CA PHE A 107 -11.62 -7.01 14.92
C PHE A 107 -10.57 -8.11 14.71
N LEU A 108 -9.29 -7.76 14.61
CA LEU A 108 -8.22 -8.74 14.41
C LEU A 108 -8.14 -9.77 15.54
N LYS A 109 -8.35 -9.35 16.79
CA LYS A 109 -8.42 -10.27 17.93
C LYS A 109 -9.63 -11.20 17.89
N HIS A 110 -10.75 -10.73 17.36
CA HIS A 110 -11.92 -11.58 17.16
C HIS A 110 -11.65 -12.68 16.13
N GLU A 111 -10.85 -12.38 15.12
CA GLU A 111 -10.40 -13.30 14.07
C GLU A 111 -9.21 -14.19 14.47
N ASP A 112 -8.90 -14.28 15.77
CA ASP A 112 -7.77 -15.05 16.32
C ASP A 112 -6.39 -14.70 15.69
N ILE A 113 -6.23 -13.47 15.19
CA ILE A 113 -4.97 -12.99 14.62
C ILE A 113 -3.97 -12.64 15.74
N PRO A 114 -2.72 -13.15 15.70
CA PRO A 114 -1.71 -12.87 16.72
C PRO A 114 -1.40 -11.37 16.90
N ASP A 115 -1.03 -10.97 18.12
CA ASP A 115 -0.69 -9.58 18.42
C ASP A 115 0.49 -9.05 17.57
N GLU A 116 1.43 -9.92 17.21
CA GLU A 116 2.55 -9.63 16.34
C GLU A 116 2.09 -9.29 14.92
N ALA A 117 1.11 -10.04 14.42
CA ALA A 117 0.54 -9.87 13.09
C ALA A 117 -0.19 -8.52 12.94
N MET A 118 -0.73 -8.02 14.04
CA MET A 118 -1.36 -6.70 14.09
C MET A 118 -0.40 -5.53 13.86
N SER A 119 0.91 -5.76 13.87
CA SER A 119 1.92 -4.75 13.51
C SER A 119 2.23 -4.72 12.01
N PHE A 120 1.87 -5.77 11.25
CA PHE A 120 2.15 -5.80 9.82
C PHE A 120 1.14 -4.96 9.04
N ARG A 121 1.66 -4.10 8.16
CA ARG A 121 0.89 -3.24 7.28
C ARG A 121 1.53 -3.24 5.88
N PRO A 122 0.75 -3.27 4.80
CA PRO A 122 -0.71 -3.11 4.75
C PRO A 122 -1.46 -4.37 5.23
N LEU A 123 -2.63 -4.15 5.82
CA LEU A 123 -3.61 -5.18 6.16
C LEU A 123 -4.73 -5.13 5.13
N ILE A 124 -5.08 -6.27 4.54
CA ILE A 124 -6.22 -6.37 3.63
C ILE A 124 -7.21 -7.37 4.21
N ILE A 125 -8.44 -6.91 4.43
CA ILE A 125 -9.51 -7.70 5.02
C ILE A 125 -10.63 -7.82 3.99
N PHE A 126 -11.08 -9.05 3.77
CA PHE A 126 -12.22 -9.38 2.93
C PHE A 126 -13.30 -9.94 3.83
N VAL A 127 -14.45 -9.27 3.82
CA VAL A 127 -15.65 -9.71 4.53
C VAL A 127 -16.71 -10.06 3.49
N ASN A 128 -17.23 -11.29 3.56
CA ASN A 128 -18.37 -11.73 2.79
C ASN A 128 -19.30 -12.60 3.65
N ASP A 129 -20.47 -12.96 3.11
CA ASP A 129 -21.49 -13.75 3.82
C ASP A 129 -21.00 -15.14 4.30
N GLU A 130 -19.85 -15.62 3.81
CA GLU A 130 -19.35 -16.98 4.05
C GLU A 130 -18.14 -17.01 4.99
N SER A 131 -17.32 -15.95 5.03
CA SER A 131 -16.04 -15.93 5.73
C SER A 131 -15.43 -14.53 5.86
N HIS A 132 -14.59 -14.38 6.86
CA HIS A 132 -13.59 -13.31 6.92
C HIS A 132 -12.26 -13.87 6.44
N LYS A 133 -11.58 -13.13 5.56
CA LYS A 133 -10.23 -13.46 5.12
C LYS A 133 -9.33 -12.27 5.29
N ILE A 134 -8.17 -12.52 5.87
CA ILE A 134 -7.18 -11.50 6.14
C ILE A 134 -5.92 -11.89 5.38
N PHE A 135 -5.40 -10.94 4.61
CA PHE A 135 -4.10 -11.04 3.97
C PHE A 135 -3.13 -10.12 4.69
N LEU A 136 -2.00 -10.70 5.07
CA LEU A 136 -0.85 -10.06 5.69
C LEU A 136 0.36 -10.17 4.76
N PRO A 137 1.28 -9.19 4.76
CA PRO A 137 2.49 -9.27 3.95
C PRO A 137 3.33 -10.53 4.23
N GLU A 138 3.30 -11.02 5.47
CA GLU A 138 4.01 -12.23 5.91
C GLU A 138 3.42 -13.53 5.34
N ASP A 139 2.21 -13.50 4.79
CA ASP A 139 1.62 -14.66 4.10
C ASP A 139 2.30 -14.95 2.75
N THR A 140 3.14 -14.02 2.28
CA THR A 140 3.88 -14.14 1.03
C THR A 140 5.34 -14.53 1.28
N ALA A 141 5.94 -15.23 0.31
CA ALA A 141 7.38 -15.48 0.31
C ALA A 141 8.24 -14.24 -0.06
N ILE A 142 7.62 -13.08 -0.23
CA ILE A 142 8.23 -11.87 -0.78
C ILE A 142 8.84 -11.05 0.35
N ASP A 143 10.13 -10.71 0.21
CA ASP A 143 10.80 -9.79 1.13
C ASP A 143 10.51 -8.33 0.74
N PHE A 144 9.51 -7.74 1.38
CA PHE A 144 9.16 -6.34 1.19
C PHE A 144 10.17 -5.35 1.77
N ASN A 145 11.29 -5.79 2.35
CA ASN A 145 12.36 -4.87 2.78
C ASN A 145 13.23 -4.36 1.62
N GLN A 146 13.02 -4.84 0.40
CA GLN A 146 13.76 -4.42 -0.80
C GLN A 146 12.96 -3.41 -1.65
N GLN A 147 13.66 -2.55 -2.42
CA GLN A 147 13.02 -1.64 -3.38
C GLN A 147 12.56 -2.40 -4.64
N GLU A 148 11.36 -2.03 -5.10
CA GLU A 148 10.60 -2.48 -6.29
C GLU A 148 10.66 -3.98 -6.63
N LEU A 149 9.50 -4.64 -6.55
CA LEU A 149 9.39 -6.06 -6.92
C LEU A 149 9.75 -6.33 -8.39
N THR A 150 10.37 -7.48 -8.63
CA THR A 150 10.55 -8.04 -9.97
C THR A 150 9.20 -8.43 -10.61
N VAL A 151 9.22 -8.74 -11.91
CA VAL A 151 8.00 -9.20 -12.63
C VAL A 151 7.47 -10.50 -12.05
N ASP A 152 8.37 -11.43 -11.68
CA ASP A 152 8.00 -12.72 -11.11
C ASP A 152 7.41 -12.55 -9.70
N GLU A 153 8.02 -11.69 -8.87
CA GLU A 153 7.49 -11.37 -7.53
C GLU A 153 6.14 -10.65 -7.60
N ARG A 154 5.93 -9.74 -8.56
CA ARG A 154 4.61 -9.12 -8.77
C ARG A 154 3.56 -10.15 -9.18
N SER A 155 3.93 -11.12 -10.01
CA SER A 155 3.04 -12.19 -10.43
C SER A 155 2.70 -13.13 -9.27
N LEU A 156 3.69 -13.46 -8.44
CA LEU A 156 3.48 -14.23 -7.22
C LEU A 156 2.58 -13.49 -6.22
N LEU A 157 2.88 -12.22 -5.95
CA LEU A 157 2.07 -11.38 -5.07
C LEU A 157 0.62 -11.32 -5.53
N ARG A 158 0.39 -11.15 -6.83
CA ARG A 158 -0.95 -11.15 -7.39
C ARG A 158 -1.66 -12.49 -7.13
N ALA A 159 -0.99 -13.60 -7.37
CA ALA A 159 -1.55 -14.93 -7.13
C ALA A 159 -1.88 -15.15 -5.65
N ASP A 160 -0.99 -14.71 -4.74
CA ASP A 160 -1.19 -14.81 -3.29
C ASP A 160 -2.39 -13.96 -2.84
N ILE A 161 -2.51 -12.72 -3.33
CA ILE A 161 -3.68 -11.87 -3.08
C ILE A 161 -4.94 -12.52 -3.63
N GLU A 162 -4.96 -12.94 -4.90
CA GLU A 162 -6.11 -13.59 -5.52
C GLU A 162 -6.51 -14.87 -4.79
N GLN A 163 -5.56 -15.66 -4.31
CA GLN A 163 -5.84 -16.84 -3.49
C GLN A 163 -6.39 -16.46 -2.12
N ALA A 164 -5.83 -15.45 -1.46
CA ALA A 164 -6.34 -14.96 -0.19
C ALA A 164 -7.76 -14.43 -0.33
N VAL A 165 -8.10 -13.77 -1.45
CA VAL A 165 -9.47 -13.29 -1.69
C VAL A 165 -10.40 -14.42 -2.13
N PHE A 166 -10.01 -15.19 -3.15
CA PHE A 166 -10.89 -16.08 -3.94
C PHE A 166 -10.58 -17.57 -3.82
N GLY A 167 -9.60 -17.97 -3.02
CA GLY A 167 -9.15 -19.37 -2.90
C GLY A 167 -10.22 -20.37 -2.42
N SER A 168 -11.42 -19.89 -2.03
CA SER A 168 -12.58 -20.71 -1.68
C SER A 168 -13.73 -20.67 -2.71
N LEU A 169 -13.61 -19.93 -3.82
CA LEU A 169 -14.61 -19.91 -4.91
C LEU A 169 -14.43 -21.05 -5.93
N LYS A 170 -13.68 -22.10 -5.58
CA LYS A 170 -13.52 -23.32 -6.40
C LYS A 170 -14.01 -24.54 -5.65
#